data_AF-A0A7X7XGA1-F1
#
_entry.id   AF-A0A7X7XGA1-F1
#
_cell.length_a   1.000
_cell.length_b   1.000
_cell.length_c   1.000
_cell.angle_alpha   90.00
_cell.angle_beta   90.00
_cell.angle_gamma   90.00
#
_symmetry.space_group_name_H-M   'P 1'
#
loop_
_entity.id
_entity.type
_entity.pdbx_description
1 polymer ?
#
loop_
_entity_poly.entity_id
_entity_poly.type
_entity_poly.pdbx_seq_one_letter_code
_entity_poly.pdbx_strand_id
1 'polypeptide(L)' 'MRTGSHFSAGGDFPRLFIIYWVYILQSQSIRRFYCGHTGNLENRIRQHHDPTGRLTLTTKRFPGPWQLVWQRFRRR' A
#
# COMPACT_ATOMS: atom_id res chain seq x y z
N MET A 1 -49.13 14.50 -4.08
CA MET A 1 -48.55 14.61 -2.73
C MET A 1 -47.06 14.25 -2.81
N ARG A 2 -46.20 15.22 -2.44
CA ARG A 2 -44.79 15.14 -1.99
C ARG A 2 -43.76 14.40 -2.89
N THR A 3 -42.97 15.16 -3.67
CA THR A 3 -41.54 15.55 -3.42
C THR A 3 -40.60 14.34 -3.54
N GLY A 4 -39.74 14.23 -4.56
CA GLY A 4 -38.67 15.15 -4.89
C GLY A 4 -37.37 14.67 -4.22
N SER A 5 -36.44 14.07 -4.98
CA SER A 5 -35.07 13.87 -4.55
C SER A 5 -34.13 14.11 -5.73
N HIS A 6 -33.94 15.40 -5.97
CA HIS A 6 -32.89 16.02 -6.74
C HIS A 6 -31.53 15.62 -6.11
N PHE A 7 -30.77 14.74 -6.76
CA PHE A 7 -29.35 14.56 -6.40
C PHE A 7 -28.56 15.71 -7.02
N SER A 8 -28.45 16.81 -6.28
CA SER A 8 -27.39 17.80 -6.45
C SER A 8 -26.46 17.73 -5.26
N ALA A 9 -25.23 17.30 -5.50
CA ALA A 9 -24.04 17.64 -4.74
C ALA A 9 -22.86 17.40 -5.71
N GLY A 10 -22.21 18.41 -6.29
CA GLY A 10 -21.90 19.68 -5.65
C GLY A 10 -20.92 19.41 -4.50
N GLY A 11 -19.79 18.80 -4.84
CA GLY A 11 -18.74 18.48 -3.90
C GLY A 11 -17.43 18.43 -4.68
N ASP A 12 -16.80 19.59 -4.83
CA ASP A 12 -15.37 19.68 -5.04
C ASP A 12 -14.70 19.02 -3.83
N PHE A 13 -14.59 17.69 -3.88
CA PHE A 13 -13.67 16.97 -3.01
C PHE A 13 -12.31 17.59 -3.31
N PRO A 14 -11.64 18.21 -2.33
CA PRO A 14 -10.32 18.72 -2.61
C PRO A 14 -9.50 17.52 -3.11
N ARG A 15 -8.81 17.67 -4.25
CA ARG A 15 -7.72 16.79 -4.67
C ARG A 15 -6.59 16.92 -3.64
N LEU A 16 -6.87 16.57 -2.40
CA LEU A 16 -6.04 16.82 -1.23
C LEU A 16 -5.06 15.66 -1.17
N PHE A 17 -4.07 15.73 -2.06
CA PHE A 17 -2.83 14.95 -2.13
C PHE A 17 -3.00 13.43 -1.92
N ILE A 18 -3.05 12.67 -3.01
CA ILE A 18 -2.88 11.21 -2.92
C ILE A 18 -1.43 10.94 -2.50
N ILE A 19 -1.23 10.55 -1.24
CA ILE A 19 0.07 10.13 -0.74
C ILE A 19 0.30 8.69 -1.17
N TYR A 20 1.42 8.44 -1.83
CA TYR A 20 1.90 7.09 -2.09
C TYR A 20 3.31 6.94 -1.55
N TRP A 21 3.59 5.77 -0.99
CA TRP A 21 4.90 5.38 -0.51
C TRP A 21 5.60 4.56 -1.58
N VAL A 22 6.88 4.85 -1.80
CA VAL A 22 7.81 3.93 -2.45
C VAL A 22 8.71 3.37 -1.35
N TYR A 23 8.98 2.06 -1.37
CA TYR A 23 9.68 1.37 -0.30
C TYR A 23 10.63 0.30 -0.83
N ILE A 24 11.63 -0.03 -0.01
CA ILE A 24 12.57 -1.15 -0.22
C ILE A 24 12.54 -2.04 1.02
N LEU A 25 12.23 -3.32 0.81
CA LEU A 25 12.37 -4.39 1.80
C LEU A 25 13.62 -5.21 1.51
N GLN A 26 14.27 -5.71 2.54
CA GLN A 26 15.35 -6.69 2.45
C GLN A 26 14.94 -7.98 3.18
N SER A 27 15.02 -9.11 2.49
CA SER A 27 14.94 -10.42 3.15
C SER A 27 16.24 -10.66 3.92
N GLN A 28 16.13 -10.91 5.22
CA GLN A 28 17.30 -11.17 6.07
C GLN A 28 17.86 -12.57 5.87
N SER A 29 17.06 -13.51 5.36
CA SER A 29 17.49 -14.90 5.13
C SER A 29 18.30 -15.06 3.84
N ILE A 30 17.87 -14.42 2.75
CA ILE A 30 18.53 -14.56 1.43
C ILE A 30 19.17 -13.27 0.92
N ARG A 31 19.19 -12.21 1.72
CA ARG A 31 19.76 -10.89 1.39
C ARG A 31 19.18 -10.22 0.14
N ARG A 32 18.03 -10.67 -0.35
CA ARG A 32 17.36 -10.13 -1.54
C ARG A 32 16.61 -8.86 -1.22
N PHE A 33 16.69 -7.89 -2.12
CA PHE A 33 15.90 -6.65 -2.06
C PHE A 33 14.60 -6.77 -2.86
N TYR A 34 13.55 -6.11 -2.37
CA TYR A 34 12.27 -5.96 -3.03
C TYR A 34 11.85 -4.49 -2.99
N CYS A 35 11.57 -3.93 -4.16
CA CYS A 35 11.08 -2.56 -4.30
C CYS A 35 9.59 -2.58 -4.65
N GLY A 36 8.83 -1.68 -4.04
CA GLY A 36 7.40 -1.57 -4.32
C GLY A 36 6.85 -0.19 -3.99
N HIS A 37 5.56 -0.02 -4.27
CA HIS A 37 4.81 1.17 -3.87
C HIS A 37 3.45 0.80 -3.27
N THR A 38 2.89 1.66 -2.43
CA THR A 38 1.58 1.45 -1.81
C THR A 38 1.00 2.76 -1.27
N GLY A 39 -0.32 2.87 -1.19
CA GLY A 39 -0.98 3.96 -0.44
C GLY A 39 -0.92 3.76 1.08
N ASN A 40 -0.66 2.54 1.55
CA ASN A 40 -0.59 2.19 2.97
C ASN A 40 0.61 1.24 3.21
N LEU A 41 1.67 1.77 3.82
CA LEU A 41 2.95 1.07 3.98
C LEU A 41 2.89 0.05 5.11
N GLU A 42 2.25 0.40 6.22
CA GLU A 42 2.12 -0.43 7.41
C GLU A 42 1.34 -1.71 7.09
N ASN A 43 0.21 -1.57 6.41
CA ASN A 43 -0.58 -2.73 5.98
C ASN A 43 0.21 -3.61 5.02
N ARG A 44 1.00 -3.01 4.12
CA ARG A 44 1.83 -3.76 3.17
C ARG A 44 2.92 -4.56 3.87
N ILE A 45 3.60 -3.99 4.87
CA ILE A 45 4.62 -4.70 5.65
C ILE A 45 3.99 -5.88 6.42
N ARG A 46 2.83 -5.67 7.06
CA ARG A 46 2.10 -6.77 7.74
C ARG A 46 1.74 -7.90 6.78
N GLN A 47 1.27 -7.58 5.58
CA GLN A 47 0.97 -8.59 4.56
C GLN A 47 2.21 -9.41 4.14
N HIS A 48 3.40 -8.81 4.14
CA HIS A 48 4.65 -9.54 3.87
C HIS A 48 5.10 -10.44 5.02
N HIS A 49 4.58 -10.23 6.23
CA HIS A 49 4.82 -11.08 7.39
C HIS A 49 3.76 -12.16 7.56
N ASP A 50 2.61 -12.07 6.89
CA ASP A 50 1.56 -13.08 6.92
C ASP A 50 1.81 -14.19 5.87
N PRO A 51 2.14 -15.43 6.30
CA PRO A 51 2.34 -16.55 5.39
C PRO A 51 1.04 -16.96 4.67
N THR A 52 -0.13 -16.68 5.25
CA THR A 52 -1.45 -17.13 4.77
C THR A 52 -2.14 -16.17 3.79
N GLY A 53 -1.81 -14.88 3.81
CA GLY A 53 -2.47 -13.85 3.00
C GLY A 53 -2.29 -14.02 1.49
N ARG A 54 -3.36 -13.97 0.69
CA ARG A 54 -3.35 -14.32 -0.76
C ARG A 54 -2.61 -13.35 -1.72
N LEU A 55 -1.84 -12.36 -1.23
CA LEU A 55 -1.28 -11.29 -2.09
C LEU A 55 0.15 -11.54 -2.58
N THR A 56 0.36 -11.19 -3.86
CA THR A 56 1.61 -11.14 -4.66
C THR A 56 2.60 -12.30 -4.47
N LEU A 57 2.47 -13.30 -5.34
CA LEU A 57 3.33 -14.50 -5.47
C LEU A 57 4.85 -14.20 -5.50
N THR A 58 5.25 -13.02 -5.93
CA THR A 58 6.66 -12.62 -6.15
C THR A 58 7.48 -12.49 -4.87
N THR A 59 6.88 -12.14 -3.73
CA THR A 59 7.59 -12.00 -2.45
C THR A 59 7.38 -13.18 -1.50
N LYS A 60 6.35 -14.00 -1.73
CA LYS A 60 6.18 -15.28 -1.02
C LYS A 60 7.14 -16.36 -1.46
N ARG A 61 7.56 -16.34 -2.74
CA ARG A 61 8.54 -17.31 -3.27
C ARG A 61 9.89 -17.24 -2.53
N PHE A 62 10.17 -16.11 -1.89
CA PHE A 62 11.42 -15.89 -1.18
C PHE A 62 11.15 -15.86 0.32
N PRO A 63 11.90 -16.64 1.12
CA PRO A 63 11.68 -16.70 2.55
C PRO A 63 11.90 -15.33 3.20
N GLY A 64 11.07 -15.02 4.20
CA GLY A 64 11.27 -13.92 5.13
C GLY A 64 12.37 -14.24 6.16
N PRO A 65 12.57 -13.39 7.19
CA PRO A 65 11.81 -12.18 7.50
C PRO A 65 12.21 -11.00 6.60
N TRP A 66 11.22 -10.17 6.26
CA TRP A 66 11.41 -8.95 5.46
C TRP A 66 11.54 -7.74 6.37
N GLN A 67 12.66 -7.03 6.28
CA GLN A 67 12.92 -5.79 6.99
C GLN A 67 12.76 -4.60 6.05
N LEU A 68 12.08 -3.55 6.50
CA LEU A 68 12.05 -2.29 5.78
C LEU A 68 13.37 -1.56 5.95
N VAL A 69 14.08 -1.34 4.86
CA VAL A 69 15.40 -0.69 4.86
C VAL A 69 15.36 0.74 4.32
N TRP A 70 14.33 1.08 3.54
CA TRP A 70 14.13 2.43 3.03
C TRP A 70 12.66 2.70 2.67
N GLN A 71 12.21 3.94 2.86
CA GLN A 71 10.91 4.41 2.39
C GLN A 71 10.93 5.90 2.03
N ARG A 72 10.06 6.30 1.11
CA ARG A 72 9.78 7.71 0.80
C ARG A 72 8.32 7.91 0.41
N PHE A 73 7.65 8.87 1.05
CA PHE A 73 6.33 9.29 0.62
C PHE A 73 6.45 10.30 -0.53
N ARG A 74 5.46 10.29 -1.42
CA ARG A 74 5.29 11.22 -2.51
C ARG A 74 3.87 11.76 -2.42
N ARG A 75 3.73 13.07 -2.61
CA ARG A 75 2.44 13.74 -2.81
C ARG A 75 2.26 13.92 -4.30
N ARG A 76 1.11 13.52 -4.83
CA ARG A 76 0.66 13.91 -6.18
C ARG A 76 -0.14 15.19 -6.12
#